data_AF-A0A3B0VBC6-F1
#
_entry.id   AF-A0A3B0VBC6-F1
#
_cell.length_a   1.000
_cell.length_b   1.000
_cell.length_c   1.000
_cell.angle_alpha   90.00
_cell.angle_beta   90.00
_cell.angle_gamma   90.00
#
_symmetry.space_group_name_H-M   'P 1'
#
loop_
_entity.id
_entity.type
_entity.pdbx_description
1 polymer ?
#
loop_
_entity_poly.entity_id
_entity_poly.type
_entity_poly.pdbx_seq_one_letter_code
_entity_poly.pdbx_strand_id
1 'polypeptide(L)'
;MNIYQKISQLLVYTAIVSMLLQPVAQAKSQADMVSQIGLITTANIQSNTLLTSSKHNKTTSTQVKIETTDEEKLSQLTQDIYWQLFDWNSGKKAKAFKHTDMQKIAQWLQQIDTLQVNVNKNLSKLTQWIKAKKLSATIMQRQQAAITKINQEITGLKQHLTQIKQTANTQQLKSSLDYFKGKQLKRKHQVFDGLSSVALTPDRIAPAKTAQEFSKYKFAKTIPKSNDFNNAIYLGTSDEVVINQFIQDKATELENDPVKIYHWVRNNIEWLPSHGAIQASDITLGSGRGNAFDQSSLLIAMLRAANVPSRYAYGTIEVDIDKFTNWVGLSNPEAALTFVQYGAVPISPVIEGGVITKVRMEHIWVEAAIDFNPSRGAKNITPDSWVALDASFKQYEVLTGLDPIAISGQDMNQISQDFINSGTTNETEGWVQGFDPSILTNAQAQMQASLEQHITDNLSNPTVGDVIGGRRTIIMEYPTLPASTQNKILLKASDFAEMQDIMRPKYRLAFRKDILGDIVNPLELNFAQLNNHKLTLSFKPATETDEQALAALIPSDAQSIDDLPTSIPAHLIRVIPQVALD
;
A
#
# COMPACT_ATOMS: atom_id res chain seq x y z
N MET A 1 32.19 -12.89 3.98
CA MET A 1 32.24 -11.78 3.00
C MET A 1 31.91 -10.50 3.74
N ASN A 2 32.88 -9.60 3.86
CA ASN A 2 32.75 -8.34 4.62
C ASN A 2 31.76 -7.40 3.91
N ILE A 3 31.03 -6.56 4.64
CA ILE A 3 30.04 -5.61 4.09
C ILE A 3 30.66 -4.71 3.02
N TYR A 4 31.93 -4.35 3.18
CA TYR A 4 32.72 -3.59 2.21
C TYR A 4 32.93 -4.34 0.89
N GLN A 5 33.10 -5.66 0.89
CA GLN A 5 33.24 -6.44 -0.34
C GLN A 5 31.94 -6.46 -1.15
N LYS A 6 30.78 -6.54 -0.49
CA LYS A 6 29.46 -6.48 -1.16
C LYS A 6 29.20 -5.09 -1.74
N ILE A 7 29.63 -4.04 -1.05
CA ILE A 7 29.47 -2.65 -1.48
C ILE A 7 30.37 -2.33 -2.68
N SER A 8 31.63 -2.76 -2.64
CA SER A 8 32.56 -2.63 -3.78
C SER A 8 32.04 -3.34 -5.03
N GLN A 9 31.44 -4.53 -4.89
CA GLN A 9 30.82 -5.23 -6.01
C GLN A 9 29.66 -4.46 -6.66
N LEU A 10 28.82 -3.81 -5.86
CA LEU A 10 27.67 -3.05 -6.36
C LEU A 10 28.13 -1.82 -7.17
N LEU A 11 29.12 -1.08 -6.67
CA LEU A 11 29.70 0.10 -7.34
C LEU A 11 30.33 -0.24 -8.69
N VAL A 12 31.17 -1.27 -8.72
CA VAL A 12 31.84 -1.71 -9.95
C VAL A 12 30.80 -2.20 -10.97
N TYR A 13 29.75 -2.90 -10.51
CA TYR A 13 28.66 -3.32 -11.39
C TYR A 13 27.91 -2.14 -12.00
N THR A 14 27.56 -1.12 -11.21
CA THR A 14 26.90 0.09 -11.74
C THR A 14 27.76 0.81 -12.77
N ALA A 15 29.08 0.92 -12.54
CA ALA A 15 30.01 1.53 -13.48
C ALA A 15 30.08 0.77 -14.82
N ILE A 16 30.16 -0.57 -14.78
CA ILE A 16 30.17 -1.42 -15.99
C ILE A 16 28.83 -1.35 -16.73
N VAL A 17 27.70 -1.36 -16.02
CA VAL A 17 26.37 -1.23 -16.65
C VAL A 17 26.20 0.12 -17.32
N SER A 18 26.59 1.22 -16.66
CA SER A 18 26.56 2.57 -17.24
C SER A 18 27.45 2.68 -18.47
N MET A 19 28.61 2.03 -18.48
CA MET A 19 29.52 1.92 -19.62
C MET A 19 28.90 1.15 -20.80
N LEU A 20 28.27 0.00 -20.55
CA LEU A 20 27.56 -0.77 -21.59
C LEU A 20 26.34 -0.01 -22.18
N LEU A 21 25.80 0.97 -21.45
CA LEU A 21 24.68 1.82 -21.89
C LEU A 21 25.12 3.08 -22.65
N GLN A 22 26.37 3.55 -22.49
CA GLN A 22 26.88 4.74 -23.19
C GLN A 22 26.84 4.65 -24.74
N PRO A 23 27.17 3.52 -25.39
CA PRO A 23 27.07 3.42 -26.85
C PRO A 23 25.62 3.36 -27.37
N VAL A 24 24.62 2.99 -26.55
CA VAL A 24 23.20 2.99 -26.93
C VAL A 24 22.68 4.42 -27.20
N ALA A 25 23.24 5.43 -26.52
CA ALA A 25 22.89 6.83 -26.72
C ALA A 25 23.49 7.44 -28.00
N GLN A 26 24.43 6.76 -28.66
CA GLN A 26 25.10 7.20 -29.89
C GLN A 26 24.77 6.34 -31.12
N ALA A 27 23.95 5.30 -30.96
CA ALA A 27 23.58 4.38 -32.03
C ALA A 27 22.78 5.09 -33.14
N LYS A 28 23.28 5.04 -34.38
CA LYS A 28 22.65 5.69 -35.56
C LYS A 28 21.70 4.77 -36.33
N SER A 29 21.54 3.50 -35.94
CA SER A 29 20.65 2.57 -36.62
C SER A 29 19.93 1.58 -35.68
N GLN A 30 18.81 1.04 -36.15
CA GLN A 30 17.97 0.07 -35.43
C GLN A 30 18.66 -1.31 -35.28
N ALA A 31 19.67 -1.63 -36.10
CA ALA A 31 20.44 -2.87 -36.03
C ALA A 31 21.49 -2.85 -34.90
N ASP A 32 22.09 -1.69 -34.64
CA ASP A 32 23.03 -1.48 -33.51
C ASP A 32 22.36 -1.72 -32.14
N MET A 33 21.08 -1.37 -32.03
CA MET A 33 20.29 -1.59 -30.81
C MET A 33 20.06 -3.08 -30.51
N VAL A 34 19.80 -3.92 -31.51
CA VAL A 34 19.40 -5.33 -31.30
C VAL A 34 20.60 -6.19 -30.87
N SER A 35 21.79 -5.91 -31.44
CA SER A 35 23.07 -6.50 -31.03
C SER A 35 23.42 -6.18 -29.56
N GLN A 36 23.23 -4.94 -29.12
CA GLN A 36 23.57 -4.50 -27.76
C GLN A 36 22.53 -4.89 -26.69
N ILE A 37 21.25 -5.05 -27.05
CA ILE A 37 20.22 -5.59 -26.14
C ILE A 37 20.50 -7.06 -25.79
N GLY A 38 21.08 -7.84 -26.71
CA GLY A 38 21.54 -9.22 -26.44
C GLY A 38 22.62 -9.29 -25.36
N LEU A 39 23.58 -8.35 -25.37
CA LEU A 39 24.68 -8.25 -24.41
C LEU A 39 24.22 -7.90 -22.99
N ILE A 40 23.21 -7.02 -22.87
CA ILE A 40 22.58 -6.65 -21.59
C ILE A 40 21.84 -7.84 -20.97
N THR A 41 21.33 -8.75 -21.80
CA THR A 41 20.53 -9.90 -21.33
C THR A 41 21.41 -10.97 -20.68
N THR A 42 22.63 -11.18 -21.16
CA THR A 42 23.57 -12.17 -20.60
C THR A 42 24.22 -11.70 -19.29
N ALA A 43 24.51 -10.39 -19.16
CA ALA A 43 25.00 -9.80 -17.91
C ALA A 43 23.93 -9.78 -16.80
N ASN A 44 22.65 -9.60 -17.16
CA ASN A 44 21.52 -9.65 -16.21
C ASN A 44 21.23 -11.05 -15.63
N ILE A 45 21.70 -12.14 -16.25
CA ILE A 45 21.43 -13.50 -15.78
C ILE A 45 22.22 -13.84 -14.50
N GLN A 46 23.40 -13.24 -14.28
CA GLN A 46 24.17 -13.42 -13.03
C GLN A 46 23.67 -12.54 -11.87
N SER A 47 23.02 -11.41 -12.14
CA SER A 47 22.44 -10.53 -11.11
C SER A 47 21.17 -11.10 -10.47
N ASN A 48 20.46 -11.99 -11.17
CA ASN A 48 19.27 -12.67 -10.64
C ASN A 48 19.57 -13.69 -9.53
N THR A 49 20.83 -13.96 -9.18
CA THR A 49 21.18 -14.82 -8.02
C THR A 49 21.59 -14.03 -6.77
N LEU A 50 21.82 -12.71 -6.86
CA LEU A 50 22.19 -11.85 -5.72
C LEU A 50 21.12 -10.81 -5.35
N LEU A 51 20.18 -10.52 -6.25
CA LEU A 51 19.02 -9.63 -6.01
C LEU A 51 17.69 -10.36 -5.84
N THR A 52 17.69 -11.70 -5.84
CA THR A 52 16.49 -12.54 -5.59
C THR A 52 16.30 -12.84 -4.11
N SER A 53 16.23 -11.81 -3.28
CA SER A 53 15.59 -11.90 -1.96
C SER A 53 14.42 -10.91 -1.77
N SER A 54 14.03 -10.15 -2.81
CA SER A 54 12.83 -9.29 -2.72
C SER A 54 11.93 -9.27 -3.95
N LYS A 55 12.11 -10.19 -4.90
CA LYS A 55 11.02 -10.46 -5.85
C LYS A 55 9.92 -11.13 -5.06
N HIS A 56 8.88 -10.36 -4.73
CA HIS A 56 7.58 -10.90 -4.42
C HIS A 56 7.35 -12.07 -5.35
N ASN A 57 7.17 -13.25 -4.75
CA ASN A 57 6.39 -14.29 -5.36
C ASN A 57 5.07 -13.63 -5.78
N LYS A 58 4.98 -13.16 -7.02
CA LYS A 58 3.87 -13.56 -7.86
C LYS A 58 4.00 -15.07 -7.90
N THR A 59 3.53 -15.73 -6.84
CA THR A 59 2.85 -17.00 -6.98
C THR A 59 1.90 -16.72 -8.12
N THR A 60 2.29 -17.16 -9.32
CA THR A 60 1.34 -17.59 -10.32
C THR A 60 0.41 -18.45 -9.49
N SER A 61 -0.72 -17.89 -9.07
CA SER A 61 -1.79 -18.69 -8.52
C SER A 61 -2.09 -19.59 -9.68
N THR A 62 -1.54 -20.81 -9.65
CA THR A 62 -2.06 -21.92 -10.40
C THR A 62 -3.52 -21.89 -9.99
N GLN A 63 -4.36 -21.26 -10.82
CA GLN A 63 -5.77 -21.16 -10.55
C GLN A 63 -6.21 -22.60 -10.61
N VAL A 64 -6.25 -23.25 -9.44
CA VAL A 64 -6.89 -24.53 -9.26
C VAL A 64 -8.24 -24.32 -9.90
N LYS A 65 -8.48 -25.02 -11.00
CA LYS A 65 -9.71 -24.90 -11.75
C LYS A 65 -10.76 -25.57 -10.86
N ILE A 66 -11.29 -24.81 -9.90
CA ILE A 66 -12.34 -25.29 -8.99
C ILE A 66 -13.53 -25.61 -9.91
N GLU A 67 -13.84 -26.90 -10.05
CA GLU A 67 -15.00 -27.33 -10.81
C GLU A 67 -16.25 -26.69 -10.21
N THR A 68 -17.08 -26.10 -11.07
CA THR A 68 -18.32 -25.48 -10.63
C THR A 68 -19.29 -26.54 -10.15
N THR A 69 -19.76 -26.38 -8.91
CA THR A 69 -20.78 -27.25 -8.30
C THR A 69 -22.12 -27.11 -9.03
N ASP A 70 -22.99 -28.12 -8.95
CA ASP A 70 -24.30 -28.06 -9.61
C ASP A 70 -25.19 -26.95 -9.03
N GLU A 71 -25.02 -26.60 -7.76
CA GLU A 71 -25.67 -25.43 -7.14
C GLU A 71 -25.16 -24.09 -7.73
N GLU A 72 -23.87 -24.00 -8.06
CA GLU A 72 -23.31 -22.83 -8.75
C GLU A 72 -23.78 -22.76 -10.20
N LYS A 73 -23.85 -23.89 -10.91
CA LYS A 73 -24.42 -23.95 -12.26
C LYS A 73 -25.89 -23.51 -12.28
N LEU A 74 -26.69 -23.96 -11.31
CA LEU A 74 -28.09 -23.53 -11.18
C LEU A 74 -28.20 -22.03 -10.85
N SER A 75 -27.30 -21.53 -10.00
CA SER A 75 -27.24 -20.10 -9.68
C SER A 75 -26.84 -19.26 -10.90
N GLN A 76 -25.86 -19.71 -11.68
CA GLN A 76 -25.45 -19.06 -12.93
C GLN A 76 -26.59 -19.05 -13.95
N LEU A 77 -27.24 -20.20 -14.17
CA LEU A 77 -28.39 -20.30 -15.07
C LEU A 77 -29.51 -19.35 -14.65
N THR A 78 -29.76 -19.21 -13.35
CA THR A 78 -30.77 -18.27 -12.83
C THR A 78 -30.39 -16.81 -13.13
N GLN A 79 -29.11 -16.44 -13.03
CA GLN A 79 -28.63 -15.10 -13.40
C GLN A 79 -28.72 -14.85 -14.90
N ASP A 80 -28.35 -15.83 -15.73
CA ASP A 80 -28.42 -15.73 -17.18
C ASP A 80 -29.87 -15.56 -17.66
N ILE A 81 -30.80 -16.29 -17.04
CA ILE A 81 -32.24 -16.12 -17.24
C ILE A 81 -32.66 -14.71 -16.87
N TYR A 82 -32.28 -14.22 -15.68
CA TYR A 82 -32.62 -12.86 -15.24
C TYR A 82 -32.19 -11.80 -16.24
N TRP A 83 -30.93 -11.82 -16.66
CA TRP A 83 -30.40 -10.83 -17.62
C TRP A 83 -31.11 -10.92 -18.98
N GLN A 84 -31.37 -12.14 -19.45
CA GLN A 84 -32.10 -12.31 -20.71
C GLN A 84 -33.54 -11.80 -20.62
N LEU A 85 -34.23 -12.02 -19.49
CA LEU A 85 -35.57 -11.46 -19.26
C LEU A 85 -35.53 -9.93 -19.14
N PHE A 86 -34.47 -9.38 -18.53
CA PHE A 86 -34.27 -7.94 -18.41
C PHE A 86 -34.13 -7.29 -19.79
N ASP A 87 -33.32 -7.89 -20.66
CA ASP A 87 -33.16 -7.45 -22.06
C ASP A 87 -34.47 -7.54 -22.85
N TRP A 88 -35.25 -8.61 -22.65
CA TRP A 88 -36.56 -8.76 -23.29
C TRP A 88 -37.57 -7.69 -22.82
N ASN A 89 -37.49 -7.29 -21.54
CA ASN A 89 -38.33 -6.26 -20.95
C ASN A 89 -37.90 -4.83 -21.35
N SER A 90 -36.59 -4.56 -21.45
CA SER A 90 -36.03 -3.23 -21.76
C SER A 90 -36.03 -2.88 -23.26
N GLY A 91 -35.88 -3.88 -24.13
CA GLY A 91 -35.61 -3.69 -25.57
C GLY A 91 -36.78 -3.46 -26.52
N LYS A 92 -37.96 -2.99 -26.10
CA LYS A 92 -39.20 -2.90 -26.94
C LYS A 92 -39.67 -4.23 -27.59
N LYS A 93 -39.02 -5.38 -27.32
CA LYS A 93 -39.39 -6.73 -27.78
C LYS A 93 -40.66 -7.30 -27.14
N ALA A 94 -41.19 -6.65 -26.12
CA ALA A 94 -42.44 -7.05 -25.45
C ALA A 94 -43.67 -7.10 -26.37
N LYS A 95 -43.56 -6.71 -27.66
CA LYS A 95 -44.67 -6.74 -28.63
C LYS A 95 -44.90 -8.10 -29.33
N ALA A 96 -43.94 -9.03 -29.37
CA ALA A 96 -44.19 -10.42 -29.81
C ALA A 96 -42.99 -11.33 -29.51
N PHE A 97 -43.18 -12.33 -28.63
CA PHE A 97 -42.21 -13.41 -28.43
C PHE A 97 -42.11 -14.28 -29.68
N LYS A 98 -40.90 -14.58 -30.14
CA LYS A 98 -40.67 -15.46 -31.28
C LYS A 98 -40.66 -16.93 -30.83
N HIS A 99 -40.88 -17.85 -31.77
CA HIS A 99 -40.77 -19.29 -31.51
C HIS A 99 -39.40 -19.68 -30.91
N THR A 100 -38.32 -19.01 -31.34
CA THR A 100 -36.96 -19.19 -30.81
C THR A 100 -36.84 -18.83 -29.33
N ASP A 101 -37.60 -17.83 -28.86
CA ASP A 101 -37.60 -17.42 -27.45
C ASP A 101 -38.31 -18.48 -26.59
N MET A 102 -39.42 -19.06 -27.09
CA MET A 102 -40.11 -20.18 -26.43
C MET A 102 -39.26 -21.46 -26.37
N GLN A 103 -38.48 -21.74 -27.41
CA GLN A 103 -37.53 -22.85 -27.42
C GLN A 103 -36.43 -22.65 -26.36
N LYS A 104 -35.89 -21.43 -26.25
CA LYS A 104 -34.89 -21.09 -25.22
C LYS A 104 -35.44 -21.28 -23.81
N ILE A 105 -36.68 -20.86 -23.54
CA ILE A 105 -37.35 -21.12 -22.25
C ILE A 105 -37.51 -22.62 -22.00
N ALA A 106 -37.90 -23.40 -23.01
CA ALA A 106 -38.02 -24.86 -22.88
C ALA A 106 -36.67 -25.52 -22.55
N GLN A 107 -35.58 -25.06 -23.17
CA GLN A 107 -34.23 -25.54 -22.86
C GLN A 107 -33.82 -25.20 -21.43
N TRP A 108 -34.10 -23.99 -20.95
CA TRP A 108 -33.83 -23.62 -19.56
C TRP A 108 -34.62 -24.47 -18.57
N LEU A 109 -35.90 -24.74 -18.82
CA LEU A 109 -36.71 -25.62 -17.98
C LEU A 109 -36.09 -27.02 -17.88
N GLN A 110 -35.62 -27.60 -19.00
CA GLN A 110 -34.95 -28.90 -19.01
C GLN A 110 -33.61 -28.88 -18.26
N GLN A 111 -32.83 -27.81 -18.41
CA GLN A 111 -31.57 -27.63 -17.66
C GLN A 111 -31.84 -27.51 -16.16
N ILE A 112 -32.87 -26.74 -15.76
CA ILE A 112 -33.28 -26.62 -14.36
C ILE A 112 -33.69 -27.97 -13.79
N ASP A 113 -34.46 -28.78 -14.53
CA ASP A 113 -34.85 -30.13 -14.08
C ASP A 113 -33.63 -31.02 -13.84
N THR A 114 -32.69 -31.01 -14.78
CA THR A 114 -31.44 -31.79 -14.68
C THR A 114 -30.62 -31.35 -13.46
N LEU A 115 -30.45 -30.03 -13.28
CA LEU A 115 -29.69 -29.48 -12.17
C LEU A 115 -30.41 -29.71 -10.83
N GLN A 116 -31.74 -29.62 -10.77
CA GLN A 116 -32.52 -29.87 -9.57
C GLN A 116 -32.31 -31.30 -9.05
N VAL A 117 -32.27 -32.30 -9.93
CA VAL A 117 -31.98 -33.69 -9.55
C VAL A 117 -30.61 -33.80 -8.90
N ASN A 118 -29.59 -33.19 -9.50
CA ASN A 118 -28.22 -33.25 -8.99
C ASN A 118 -28.06 -32.48 -7.66
N VAL A 119 -28.64 -31.28 -7.55
CA VAL A 119 -28.66 -30.49 -6.31
C VAL A 119 -29.35 -31.27 -5.19
N ASN A 120 -30.50 -31.90 -5.45
CA ASN A 120 -31.19 -32.72 -4.46
C ASN A 120 -30.37 -33.96 -4.06
N LYS A 121 -29.60 -34.55 -4.97
CA LYS A 121 -28.66 -35.63 -4.66
C LYS A 121 -27.55 -35.14 -3.72
N ASN A 122 -26.97 -33.97 -3.97
CA ASN A 122 -25.93 -33.39 -3.11
C ASN A 122 -26.47 -33.04 -1.71
N LEU A 123 -27.66 -32.44 -1.64
CA LEU A 123 -28.34 -32.16 -0.38
C LEU A 123 -28.66 -33.45 0.39
N SER A 124 -29.03 -34.52 -0.30
CA SER A 124 -29.29 -35.83 0.32
C SER A 124 -28.02 -36.46 0.88
N LYS A 125 -26.88 -36.35 0.18
CA LYS A 125 -25.57 -36.76 0.70
C LYS A 125 -25.21 -35.98 1.97
N LEU A 126 -25.44 -34.67 1.97
CA LEU A 126 -25.21 -33.84 3.16
C LEU A 126 -26.11 -34.27 4.33
N THR A 127 -27.39 -34.57 4.09
CA THR A 127 -28.30 -35.13 5.09
C THR A 127 -27.80 -36.46 5.67
N GLN A 128 -27.27 -37.35 4.83
CA GLN A 128 -26.67 -38.61 5.28
C GLN A 128 -25.42 -38.37 6.12
N TRP A 129 -24.55 -37.44 5.71
CA TRP A 129 -23.37 -37.04 6.47
C TRP A 129 -23.72 -36.49 7.85
N ILE A 130 -24.73 -35.60 7.95
CA ILE A 130 -25.21 -35.06 9.23
C ILE A 130 -25.64 -36.19 10.17
N LYS A 131 -26.37 -37.20 9.66
CA LYS A 131 -26.79 -38.37 10.43
C LYS A 131 -25.60 -39.22 10.87
N ALA A 132 -24.67 -39.51 9.95
CA ALA A 132 -23.50 -40.33 10.21
C ALA A 132 -22.58 -39.71 11.28
N LYS A 133 -22.39 -38.38 11.23
CA LYS A 133 -21.63 -37.61 12.21
C LYS A 133 -22.41 -37.31 13.50
N LYS A 134 -23.68 -37.73 13.60
CA LYS A 134 -24.55 -37.53 14.77
C LYS A 134 -24.64 -36.05 15.21
N LEU A 135 -24.70 -35.14 14.24
CA LEU A 135 -24.78 -33.71 14.54
C LEU A 135 -26.14 -33.34 15.16
N SER A 136 -26.20 -32.18 15.82
CA SER A 136 -27.37 -31.76 16.61
C SER A 136 -28.67 -31.64 15.79
N ALA A 137 -29.80 -31.72 16.49
CA ALA A 137 -31.12 -31.54 15.88
C ALA A 137 -31.25 -30.18 15.19
N THR A 138 -30.61 -29.13 15.71
CA THR A 138 -30.58 -27.80 15.11
C THR A 138 -29.91 -27.80 13.73
N ILE A 139 -28.80 -28.54 13.56
CA ILE A 139 -28.13 -28.68 12.26
C ILE A 139 -29.03 -29.42 11.26
N MET A 140 -29.69 -30.49 11.70
CA MET A 140 -30.66 -31.22 10.87
C MET A 140 -31.84 -30.34 10.46
N GLN A 141 -32.39 -29.53 11.38
CA GLN A 141 -33.47 -28.60 11.09
C GLN A 141 -33.06 -27.54 10.05
N ARG A 142 -31.85 -26.98 10.17
CA ARG A 142 -31.31 -26.03 9.18
C ARG A 142 -31.17 -26.66 7.80
N GLN A 143 -30.70 -27.91 7.74
CA GLN A 143 -30.61 -28.66 6.48
C GLN A 143 -31.99 -28.89 5.86
N GLN A 144 -32.98 -29.32 6.65
CA GLN A 144 -34.33 -29.55 6.14
C GLN A 144 -34.99 -28.25 5.68
N ALA A 145 -34.82 -27.16 6.43
CA ALA A 145 -35.29 -25.84 6.03
C ALA A 145 -34.65 -25.37 4.72
N ALA A 146 -33.35 -25.62 4.53
CA ALA A 146 -32.65 -25.28 3.29
C ALA A 146 -33.17 -26.11 2.10
N ILE A 147 -33.36 -27.43 2.26
CA ILE A 147 -33.94 -28.29 1.22
C ILE A 147 -35.33 -27.79 0.81
N THR A 148 -36.19 -27.49 1.78
CA THR A 148 -37.53 -26.96 1.53
C THR A 148 -37.47 -25.64 0.78
N LYS A 149 -36.64 -24.70 1.25
CA LYS A 149 -36.47 -23.38 0.63
C LYS A 149 -35.95 -23.49 -0.80
N ILE A 150 -34.89 -24.28 -1.04
CA ILE A 150 -34.31 -24.46 -2.38
C ILE A 150 -35.34 -25.04 -3.35
N ASN A 151 -36.07 -26.07 -2.95
CA ASN A 151 -37.08 -26.67 -3.82
C ASN A 151 -38.25 -25.70 -4.09
N GLN A 152 -38.70 -24.94 -3.10
CA GLN A 152 -39.71 -23.89 -3.30
C GLN A 152 -39.21 -22.83 -4.31
N GLU A 153 -37.96 -22.42 -4.20
CA GLU A 153 -37.36 -21.43 -5.11
C GLU A 153 -37.25 -21.95 -6.55
N ILE A 154 -36.84 -23.22 -6.74
CA ILE A 154 -36.80 -23.86 -8.06
C ILE A 154 -38.21 -24.02 -8.64
N THR A 155 -39.19 -24.43 -7.83
CA THR A 155 -40.59 -24.51 -8.26
C THR A 155 -41.11 -23.15 -8.72
N GLY A 156 -40.85 -22.08 -7.96
CA GLY A 156 -41.22 -20.72 -8.35
C GLY A 156 -40.55 -20.27 -9.64
N LEU A 157 -39.24 -20.51 -9.80
CA LEU A 157 -38.51 -20.25 -11.05
C LEU A 157 -39.18 -20.96 -12.25
N LYS A 158 -39.47 -22.26 -12.13
CA LYS A 158 -40.15 -23.04 -13.19
C LYS A 158 -41.55 -22.53 -13.49
N GLN A 159 -42.32 -22.14 -12.47
CA GLN A 159 -43.66 -21.57 -12.65
C GLN A 159 -43.62 -20.26 -13.44
N HIS A 160 -42.74 -19.34 -13.07
CA HIS A 160 -42.57 -18.06 -13.79
C HIS A 160 -42.16 -18.28 -15.24
N LEU A 161 -41.19 -19.17 -15.50
CA LEU A 161 -40.79 -19.53 -16.88
C LEU A 161 -41.92 -20.17 -17.68
N THR A 162 -42.71 -21.05 -17.06
CA THR A 162 -43.85 -21.70 -17.71
C THR A 162 -44.94 -20.70 -18.07
N GLN A 163 -45.22 -19.74 -17.19
CA GLN A 163 -46.17 -18.66 -17.45
C GLN A 163 -45.71 -17.74 -18.58
N ILE A 164 -44.41 -17.39 -18.64
CA ILE A 164 -43.85 -16.64 -19.77
C ILE A 164 -44.03 -17.45 -21.06
N LYS A 165 -43.73 -18.75 -21.05
CA LYS A 165 -43.90 -19.61 -22.24
C LYS A 165 -45.35 -19.64 -22.74
N GLN A 166 -46.35 -19.56 -21.85
CA GLN A 166 -47.78 -19.62 -22.19
C GLN A 166 -48.36 -18.27 -22.63
N THR A 167 -48.10 -17.21 -21.87
CA THR A 167 -48.75 -15.90 -22.04
C THR A 167 -47.76 -14.75 -21.81
N ALA A 168 -46.67 -14.71 -22.59
CA ALA A 168 -45.65 -13.68 -22.42
C ALA A 168 -46.20 -12.27 -22.69
N ASN A 169 -46.18 -11.41 -21.67
CA ASN A 169 -46.45 -9.98 -21.80
C ASN A 169 -45.53 -9.19 -20.85
N THR A 170 -45.49 -7.86 -21.00
CA THR A 170 -44.62 -6.96 -20.20
C THR A 170 -44.86 -7.09 -18.70
N GLN A 171 -46.12 -7.30 -18.27
CA GLN A 171 -46.45 -7.43 -16.86
C GLN A 171 -45.92 -8.74 -16.26
N GLN A 172 -45.99 -9.85 -17.02
CA GLN A 172 -45.46 -11.14 -16.61
C GLN A 172 -43.93 -11.13 -16.53
N LEU A 173 -43.28 -10.45 -17.48
CA LEU A 173 -41.83 -10.26 -17.45
C LEU A 173 -41.39 -9.44 -16.25
N LYS A 174 -42.08 -8.32 -15.97
CA LYS A 174 -41.80 -7.48 -14.81
C LYS A 174 -41.97 -8.25 -13.49
N SER A 175 -43.09 -8.96 -13.32
CA SER A 175 -43.34 -9.81 -12.14
C SER A 175 -42.25 -10.86 -11.94
N SER A 176 -41.77 -11.47 -13.03
CA SER A 176 -40.68 -12.44 -12.98
C SER A 176 -39.34 -11.79 -12.61
N LEU A 177 -39.02 -10.63 -13.17
CA LEU A 177 -37.82 -9.86 -12.81
C LEU A 177 -37.82 -9.45 -11.34
N ASP A 178 -38.96 -8.97 -10.83
CA ASP A 178 -39.12 -8.61 -9.43
C ASP A 178 -38.93 -9.83 -8.51
N TYR A 179 -39.47 -10.99 -8.91
CA TYR A 179 -39.24 -12.26 -8.21
C TYR A 179 -37.75 -12.60 -8.16
N PHE A 180 -37.04 -12.54 -9.29
CA PHE A 180 -35.62 -12.91 -9.38
C PHE A 180 -34.68 -11.94 -8.65
N LYS A 181 -34.98 -10.64 -8.65
CA LYS A 181 -34.13 -9.60 -8.03
C LYS A 181 -33.92 -9.82 -6.53
N GLY A 182 -34.90 -10.43 -5.85
CA GLY A 182 -34.85 -10.70 -4.41
C GLY A 182 -34.17 -12.02 -4.01
N LYS A 183 -33.70 -12.84 -4.97
CA LYS A 183 -33.25 -14.20 -4.66
C LYS A 183 -31.80 -14.26 -4.16
N GLN A 184 -31.60 -15.04 -3.11
CA GLN A 184 -30.29 -15.36 -2.56
C GLN A 184 -29.70 -16.56 -3.33
N LEU A 185 -28.89 -16.27 -4.33
CA LEU A 185 -28.21 -17.29 -5.13
C LEU A 185 -26.89 -17.72 -4.47
N LYS A 186 -26.45 -18.96 -4.71
CA LYS A 186 -25.10 -19.39 -4.31
C LYS A 186 -24.12 -18.57 -5.12
N ARG A 187 -23.27 -17.80 -4.43
CA ARG A 187 -22.19 -17.07 -5.08
C ARG A 187 -21.11 -18.07 -5.46
N LYS A 188 -20.59 -17.95 -6.69
CA LYS A 188 -19.33 -18.59 -7.06
C LYS A 188 -18.26 -18.16 -6.05
N HIS A 189 -17.32 -19.06 -5.74
CA HIS A 189 -16.14 -18.67 -4.96
C HIS A 189 -15.51 -17.42 -5.59
N GLN A 190 -15.55 -16.31 -4.84
CA GLN A 190 -14.86 -15.09 -5.23
C GLN A 190 -13.47 -15.19 -4.63
N VAL A 191 -12.46 -15.08 -5.49
CA VAL A 191 -11.10 -14.83 -5.00
C VAL A 191 -11.19 -13.53 -4.18
N PHE A 192 -10.54 -13.50 -3.02
CA PHE A 192 -10.41 -12.26 -2.27
C PHE A 192 -9.88 -11.21 -3.25
N ASP A 193 -10.60 -10.09 -3.41
CA ASP A 193 -10.16 -9.02 -4.30
C ASP A 193 -8.73 -8.70 -3.88
N GLY A 194 -7.77 -8.86 -4.80
CA GLY A 194 -6.41 -8.44 -4.53
C GLY A 194 -6.45 -6.98 -4.10
N LEU A 195 -5.57 -6.59 -3.17
CA LEU A 195 -5.39 -5.19 -2.81
C LEU A 195 -5.25 -4.41 -4.11
N SER A 196 -6.31 -3.69 -4.47
CA SER A 196 -6.30 -2.88 -5.68
C SER A 196 -5.29 -1.80 -5.38
N SER A 197 -4.21 -1.72 -6.15
CA SER A 197 -3.29 -0.59 -6.08
C SER A 197 -4.03 0.62 -6.63
N VAL A 198 -4.93 1.19 -5.84
CA VAL A 198 -5.49 2.51 -6.10
C VAL A 198 -4.32 3.44 -5.82
N ALA A 199 -3.78 4.06 -6.87
CA ALA A 199 -2.86 5.17 -6.67
C ALA A 199 -3.56 6.16 -5.74
N LEU A 200 -2.89 6.59 -4.66
CA LEU A 200 -3.38 7.68 -3.82
C LEU A 200 -3.42 8.92 -4.70
N THR A 201 -4.54 9.15 -5.39
CA THR A 201 -4.75 10.38 -6.13
C THR A 201 -5.12 11.43 -5.10
N PRO A 202 -4.29 12.47 -4.90
CA PRO A 202 -4.65 13.54 -3.99
C PRO A 202 -5.98 14.15 -4.44
N ASP A 203 -6.93 14.29 -3.52
CA ASP A 203 -8.15 15.07 -3.75
C ASP A 203 -7.81 16.53 -4.10
N ARG A 204 -6.59 16.99 -3.75
CA ARG A 204 -6.11 18.36 -3.96
C ARG A 204 -4.62 18.39 -4.29
N ILE A 205 -4.29 18.93 -5.46
CA ILE A 205 -2.91 19.10 -5.92
C ILE A 205 -2.31 20.43 -5.43
N ALA A 206 -3.13 21.47 -5.27
CA ALA A 206 -2.66 22.81 -4.88
C ALA A 206 -2.92 23.09 -3.39
N PRO A 207 -1.98 23.77 -2.70
CA PRO A 207 -2.13 24.13 -1.29
C PRO A 207 -3.15 25.27 -1.13
N ALA A 208 -3.85 25.28 0.01
CA ALA A 208 -4.69 26.41 0.39
C ALA A 208 -3.85 27.68 0.59
N LYS A 209 -4.32 28.79 0.01
CA LYS A 209 -3.64 30.10 0.04
C LYS A 209 -4.29 31.10 0.99
N THR A 210 -5.52 30.82 1.42
CA THR A 210 -6.34 31.73 2.24
C THR A 210 -7.05 30.99 3.37
N ALA A 211 -7.40 31.70 4.44
CA ALA A 211 -8.18 31.13 5.55
C ALA A 211 -9.56 30.63 5.07
N GLN A 212 -10.16 31.30 4.07
CA GLN A 212 -11.42 30.88 3.47
C GLN A 212 -11.30 29.53 2.76
N GLU A 213 -10.17 29.23 2.10
CA GLU A 213 -9.92 27.92 1.50
C GLU A 213 -9.77 26.83 2.57
N PHE A 214 -9.07 27.11 3.67
CA PHE A 214 -8.96 26.18 4.80
C PHE A 214 -10.30 25.91 5.50
N SER A 215 -11.22 26.87 5.53
CA SER A 215 -12.55 26.65 6.13
C SER A 215 -13.33 25.49 5.47
N LYS A 216 -12.98 25.13 4.23
CA LYS A 216 -13.56 23.98 3.50
C LYS A 216 -13.06 22.61 4.00
N TYR A 217 -11.98 22.55 4.78
CA TYR A 217 -11.38 21.29 5.26
C TYR A 217 -12.17 20.67 6.43
N LYS A 218 -13.18 21.37 6.96
CA LYS A 218 -14.06 20.91 8.05
C LYS A 218 -13.28 20.26 9.22
N PHE A 219 -12.19 20.87 9.65
CA PHE A 219 -11.46 20.43 10.85
C PHE A 219 -12.40 20.38 12.06
N ALA A 220 -12.23 19.38 12.92
CA ALA A 220 -12.97 19.30 14.16
C ALA A 220 -12.61 20.52 15.04
N LYS A 221 -13.60 21.11 15.69
CA LYS A 221 -13.37 22.22 16.62
C LYS A 221 -12.82 21.65 17.93
N THR A 222 -11.51 21.72 18.14
CA THR A 222 -10.94 21.32 19.45
C THR A 222 -9.71 22.14 19.78
N ILE A 223 -9.91 23.35 20.34
CA ILE A 223 -8.82 24.09 20.97
C ILE A 223 -9.37 24.72 22.28
N PRO A 224 -8.96 24.25 23.47
CA PRO A 224 -8.95 25.05 24.70
C PRO A 224 -8.16 26.33 24.50
N LYS A 225 -8.40 27.38 25.30
CA LYS A 225 -7.75 28.70 25.11
C LYS A 225 -6.23 28.57 24.98
N SER A 226 -5.63 29.35 24.07
CA SER A 226 -4.19 29.43 23.75
C SER A 226 -3.20 29.44 24.93
N ASN A 227 -3.63 29.81 26.15
CA ASN A 227 -2.76 29.95 27.32
C ASN A 227 -2.94 28.80 28.32
N ASP A 228 -3.73 27.78 27.98
CA ASP A 228 -3.91 26.59 28.81
C ASP A 228 -2.82 25.55 28.51
N PHE A 229 -1.59 25.87 28.93
CA PHE A 229 -0.43 25.00 28.72
C PHE A 229 -0.58 23.64 29.41
N ASN A 230 -1.31 23.58 30.52
CA ASN A 230 -1.41 22.39 31.37
C ASN A 230 -2.66 21.55 31.08
N ASN A 231 -3.34 21.77 29.95
CA ASN A 231 -4.49 20.96 29.60
C ASN A 231 -4.08 19.51 29.33
N ALA A 232 -4.68 18.55 30.04
CA ALA A 232 -4.35 17.13 29.94
C ALA A 232 -4.52 16.56 28.52
N ILE A 233 -5.35 17.18 27.65
CA ILE A 233 -5.48 16.73 26.26
C ILE A 233 -4.15 16.80 25.49
N TYR A 234 -3.24 17.68 25.90
CA TYR A 234 -1.94 17.87 25.23
C TYR A 234 -0.86 16.89 25.73
N LEU A 235 -1.21 15.97 26.63
CA LEU A 235 -0.36 14.88 27.12
C LEU A 235 -0.88 13.48 26.76
N GLY A 236 -2.07 13.39 26.15
CA GLY A 236 -2.72 12.11 25.83
C GLY A 236 -2.03 11.32 24.69
N THR A 237 -2.44 10.08 24.53
CA THR A 237 -2.08 9.22 23.39
C THR A 237 -3.16 9.25 22.32
N SER A 238 -2.81 8.90 21.08
CA SER A 238 -3.75 8.66 19.98
C SER A 238 -3.24 7.51 19.10
N ASP A 239 -3.96 7.19 18.03
CA ASP A 239 -3.52 6.18 17.05
C ASP A 239 -2.15 6.49 16.44
N GLU A 240 -1.83 7.76 16.22
CA GLU A 240 -0.54 8.23 15.70
C GLU A 240 0.49 8.49 16.81
N VAL A 241 0.03 8.92 18.00
CA VAL A 241 0.86 9.26 19.16
C VAL A 241 0.80 8.13 20.18
N VAL A 242 1.58 7.08 19.92
CA VAL A 242 1.77 5.95 20.82
C VAL A 242 2.96 6.23 21.75
N ILE A 243 2.76 6.12 23.06
CA ILE A 243 3.81 6.29 24.08
C ILE A 243 4.04 4.94 24.75
N ASN A 244 4.82 4.08 24.08
CA ASN A 244 5.24 2.78 24.61
C ASN A 244 6.63 2.88 25.28
N GLN A 245 7.16 1.75 25.74
CA GLN A 245 8.46 1.71 26.43
C GLN A 245 9.61 2.24 25.56
N PHE A 246 9.64 1.94 24.25
CA PHE A 246 10.69 2.43 23.35
C PHE A 246 10.72 3.97 23.26
N ILE A 247 9.54 4.60 23.23
CA ILE A 247 9.42 6.07 23.23
C ILE A 247 9.88 6.65 24.57
N GLN A 248 9.47 6.05 25.69
CA GLN A 248 9.86 6.49 27.03
C GLN A 248 11.38 6.35 27.26
N ASP A 249 11.96 5.24 26.83
CA ASP A 249 13.39 4.97 26.93
C ASP A 249 14.17 5.98 26.09
N LYS A 250 13.73 6.25 24.85
CA LYS A 250 14.40 7.24 24.00
C LYS A 250 14.26 8.66 24.54
N ALA A 251 13.13 9.04 25.12
CA ALA A 251 12.98 10.34 25.78
C ALA A 251 13.89 10.46 27.01
N THR A 252 14.00 9.38 27.81
CA THR A 252 14.86 9.32 29.00
C THR A 252 16.35 9.34 28.65
N GLU A 253 16.76 8.65 27.57
CA GLU A 253 18.12 8.71 27.01
C GLU A 253 18.52 10.14 26.66
N LEU A 254 17.56 10.94 26.21
CA LEU A 254 17.71 12.37 25.93
C LEU A 254 17.42 13.25 27.14
N GLU A 255 17.50 12.68 28.35
CA GLU A 255 17.31 13.33 29.65
C GLU A 255 15.94 13.99 29.84
N ASN A 256 14.94 13.58 29.06
CA ASN A 256 13.62 14.23 28.98
C ASN A 256 13.72 15.73 28.66
N ASP A 257 14.79 16.14 27.98
CA ASP A 257 15.05 17.53 27.62
C ASP A 257 14.40 17.85 26.25
N PRO A 258 13.50 18.84 26.16
CA PRO A 258 12.80 19.17 24.91
C PRO A 258 13.73 19.67 23.80
N VAL A 259 14.85 20.30 24.14
CA VAL A 259 15.88 20.74 23.19
C VAL A 259 16.56 19.52 22.57
N LYS A 260 17.02 18.58 23.41
CA LYS A 260 17.67 17.34 22.95
C LYS A 260 16.71 16.49 22.12
N ILE A 261 15.46 16.33 22.57
CA ILE A 261 14.41 15.60 21.86
C ILE A 261 14.16 16.18 20.46
N TYR A 262 13.96 17.51 20.35
CA TYR A 262 13.71 18.15 19.06
C TYR A 262 14.88 17.95 18.07
N HIS A 263 16.10 18.25 18.49
CA HIS A 263 17.28 18.11 17.63
C HIS A 263 17.54 16.64 17.27
N TRP A 264 17.31 15.71 18.19
CA TRP A 264 17.46 14.28 17.92
C TRP A 264 16.49 13.81 16.83
N VAL A 265 15.18 14.10 16.95
CA VAL A 265 14.20 13.71 15.92
C VAL A 265 14.55 14.34 14.58
N ARG A 266 14.91 15.63 14.57
CA ARG A 266 15.30 16.33 13.34
C ARG A 266 16.53 15.68 12.69
N ASN A 267 17.54 15.32 13.46
CA ASN A 267 18.81 14.85 12.90
C ASN A 267 18.80 13.37 12.51
N ASN A 268 17.96 12.55 13.15
CA ASN A 268 18.03 11.09 13.02
C ASN A 268 16.88 10.47 12.21
N ILE A 269 15.80 11.21 11.93
CA ILE A 269 14.66 10.67 11.18
C ILE A 269 14.67 11.18 9.74
N GLU A 270 14.86 10.29 8.77
CA GLU A 270 14.85 10.63 7.34
C GLU A 270 13.45 11.09 6.90
N TRP A 271 13.39 12.14 6.08
CA TRP A 271 12.11 12.65 5.57
C TRP A 271 11.66 11.93 4.30
N LEU A 272 10.42 11.46 4.31
CA LEU A 272 9.74 10.90 3.15
C LEU A 272 8.62 11.85 2.70
N PRO A 273 8.58 12.31 1.44
CA PRO A 273 7.56 13.23 0.99
C PRO A 273 6.23 12.51 0.74
N SER A 274 5.37 12.46 1.74
CA SER A 274 3.98 12.04 1.59
C SER A 274 3.04 12.82 2.50
N HIS A 275 1.74 12.80 2.18
CA HIS A 275 0.68 13.46 2.96
C HIS A 275 -0.12 12.45 3.80
N GLY A 276 -0.52 12.89 4.99
CA GLY A 276 -1.32 12.11 5.94
C GLY A 276 -0.48 11.31 6.93
N ALA A 277 -1.09 10.89 8.03
CA ALA A 277 -0.44 10.06 9.04
C ALA A 277 -0.37 8.59 8.58
N ILE A 278 0.84 8.12 8.25
CA ILE A 278 1.08 6.80 7.68
C ILE A 278 1.62 5.82 8.73
N GLN A 279 2.38 6.33 9.69
CA GLN A 279 3.01 5.57 10.75
C GLN A 279 2.61 6.11 12.12
N ALA A 280 2.51 5.22 13.10
CA ALA A 280 2.55 5.60 14.50
C ALA A 280 3.96 6.05 14.92
N SER A 281 4.05 6.78 16.03
CA SER A 281 5.30 7.33 16.58
C SER A 281 6.37 6.27 16.82
N ASP A 282 6.03 5.11 17.36
CA ASP A 282 6.97 4.02 17.65
C ASP A 282 7.51 3.34 16.39
N ILE A 283 6.67 3.15 15.37
CA ILE A 283 7.11 2.67 14.06
C ILE A 283 8.05 3.69 13.40
N THR A 284 7.76 4.98 13.53
CA THR A 284 8.61 6.06 13.00
C THR A 284 9.96 6.09 13.71
N LEU A 285 9.98 5.87 15.04
CA LEU A 285 11.21 5.73 15.82
C LEU A 285 12.05 4.54 15.33
N GLY A 286 11.40 3.38 15.16
CA GLY A 286 12.08 2.14 14.77
C GLY A 286 12.58 2.13 13.32
N SER A 287 11.83 2.74 12.39
CA SER A 287 12.19 2.80 10.96
C SER A 287 13.24 3.87 10.65
N GLY A 288 13.39 4.86 11.54
CA GLY A 288 14.27 6.01 11.34
C GLY A 288 13.85 6.89 10.16
N ARG A 289 12.59 6.80 9.71
CA ARG A 289 12.09 7.55 8.55
C ARG A 289 10.58 7.81 8.65
N GLY A 290 10.14 8.95 8.13
CA GLY A 290 8.72 9.27 8.08
C GLY A 290 8.45 10.59 7.39
N ASN A 291 7.19 10.82 7.02
CA ASN A 291 6.78 12.11 6.47
C ASN A 291 6.64 13.17 7.59
N ALA A 292 6.13 14.36 7.24
CA ALA A 292 5.96 15.43 8.21
C ALA A 292 4.96 15.09 9.33
N PHE A 293 3.91 14.30 9.03
CA PHE A 293 2.91 13.84 9.99
C PHE A 293 3.51 12.82 10.94
N ASP A 294 4.21 11.81 10.41
CA ASP A 294 4.86 10.75 11.17
C ASP A 294 5.92 11.34 12.12
N GLN A 295 6.80 12.22 11.61
CA GLN A 295 7.83 12.89 12.42
C GLN A 295 7.24 13.82 13.48
N SER A 296 6.13 14.52 13.18
CA SER A 296 5.43 15.33 14.18
C SER A 296 4.81 14.46 15.26
N SER A 297 4.23 13.30 14.91
CA SER A 297 3.68 12.35 15.86
C SER A 297 4.74 11.75 16.78
N LEU A 298 5.92 11.39 16.23
CA LEU A 298 7.07 10.96 17.03
C LEU A 298 7.56 12.06 17.97
N LEU A 299 7.73 13.29 17.47
CA LEU A 299 8.17 14.41 18.30
C LEU A 299 7.18 14.69 19.44
N ILE A 300 5.87 14.69 19.14
CA ILE A 300 4.82 14.82 20.15
C ILE A 300 4.87 13.68 21.16
N ALA A 301 5.02 12.43 20.73
CA ALA A 301 5.08 11.28 21.63
C ALA A 301 6.26 11.38 22.61
N MET A 302 7.45 11.74 22.12
CA MET A 302 8.65 11.91 22.96
C MET A 302 8.53 13.12 23.90
N LEU A 303 8.00 14.25 23.44
CA LEU A 303 7.75 15.43 24.28
C LEU A 303 6.73 15.13 25.37
N ARG A 304 5.61 14.47 25.04
CA ARG A 304 4.60 14.05 26.03
C ARG A 304 5.14 13.02 27.02
N ALA A 305 6.02 12.11 26.59
CA ALA A 305 6.73 11.20 27.48
C ALA A 305 7.64 11.95 28.48
N ALA A 306 8.23 13.08 28.04
CA ALA A 306 8.96 14.03 28.87
C ALA A 306 8.06 15.00 29.66
N ASN A 307 6.74 14.75 29.71
CA ASN A 307 5.73 15.61 30.34
C ASN A 307 5.71 17.06 29.81
N VAL A 308 6.02 17.23 28.51
CA VAL A 308 5.92 18.50 27.79
C VAL A 308 4.63 18.49 26.96
N PRO A 309 3.64 19.33 27.30
CA PRO A 309 2.41 19.44 26.52
C PRO A 309 2.70 19.85 25.08
N SER A 310 2.17 19.12 24.12
CA SER A 310 2.43 19.36 22.70
C SER A 310 1.20 19.08 21.85
N ARG A 311 1.10 19.75 20.71
CA ARG A 311 -0.01 19.64 19.76
C ARG A 311 0.49 19.78 18.32
N TYR A 312 -0.32 19.34 17.37
CA TYR A 312 -0.05 19.58 15.96
C TYR A 312 -0.49 20.99 15.58
N ALA A 313 0.20 21.56 14.60
CA ALA A 313 -0.23 22.73 13.87
C ALA A 313 -0.11 22.46 12.37
N TYR A 314 -1.12 22.88 11.60
CA TYR A 314 -1.20 22.64 10.17
C TYR A 314 -1.41 23.94 9.42
N GLY A 315 -0.82 24.04 8.22
CA GLY A 315 -0.94 25.22 7.41
C GLY A 315 -0.14 25.14 6.12
N THR A 316 0.10 26.30 5.52
CA THR A 316 0.90 26.43 4.29
C THR A 316 2.22 27.11 4.62
N ILE A 317 3.32 26.46 4.22
CA ILE A 317 4.67 27.04 4.30
C ILE A 317 5.17 27.47 2.92
N GLU A 318 6.14 28.37 2.90
CA GLU A 318 6.91 28.75 1.72
C GLU A 318 8.38 28.37 1.91
N VAL A 319 8.93 27.65 0.94
CA VAL A 319 10.30 27.14 0.94
C VAL A 319 11.03 27.69 -0.28
N ASP A 320 12.22 28.26 -0.09
CA ASP A 320 13.07 28.71 -1.19
C ASP A 320 13.44 27.52 -2.09
N ILE A 321 13.51 27.72 -3.41
CA ILE A 321 13.63 26.59 -4.34
C ILE A 321 14.90 25.76 -4.10
N ASP A 322 16.03 26.39 -3.79
CA ASP A 322 17.30 25.70 -3.52
C ASP A 322 17.23 24.82 -2.27
N LYS A 323 16.51 25.30 -1.24
CA LYS A 323 16.28 24.53 -0.02
C LYS A 323 15.31 23.37 -0.26
N PHE A 324 14.33 23.57 -1.14
CA PHE A 324 13.34 22.55 -1.49
C PHE A 324 13.97 21.42 -2.32
N THR A 325 14.70 21.75 -3.39
CA THR A 325 15.42 20.77 -4.22
C THR A 325 16.46 20.02 -3.39
N ASN A 326 17.18 20.73 -2.52
CA ASN A 326 18.04 20.09 -1.53
C ASN A 326 17.25 19.20 -0.58
N TRP A 327 16.14 19.62 0.02
CA TRP A 327 15.39 18.78 0.96
C TRP A 327 14.90 17.49 0.31
N VAL A 328 14.34 17.58 -0.90
CA VAL A 328 13.85 16.45 -1.70
C VAL A 328 14.98 15.55 -2.20
N GLY A 329 16.16 16.10 -2.48
CA GLY A 329 17.30 15.37 -3.04
C GLY A 329 17.29 15.26 -4.56
N LEU A 330 16.60 16.19 -5.24
CA LEU A 330 16.53 16.27 -6.70
C LEU A 330 16.93 17.67 -7.15
N SER A 331 17.89 17.78 -8.08
CA SER A 331 18.44 19.06 -8.53
C SER A 331 17.51 19.84 -9.45
N ASN A 332 16.64 19.17 -10.22
CA ASN A 332 15.68 19.83 -11.09
C ASN A 332 14.40 20.22 -10.30
N PRO A 333 14.04 21.52 -10.24
CA PRO A 333 12.84 22.02 -9.55
C PRO A 333 11.53 21.32 -9.93
N GLU A 334 11.30 21.12 -11.23
CA GLU A 334 10.06 20.53 -11.73
C GLU A 334 9.93 19.06 -11.32
N ALA A 335 11.02 18.29 -11.43
CA ALA A 335 11.09 16.90 -10.99
C ALA A 335 10.90 16.77 -9.48
N ALA A 336 11.50 17.67 -8.69
CA ALA A 336 11.31 17.72 -7.24
C ALA A 336 9.84 17.98 -6.87
N LEU A 337 9.17 18.92 -7.54
CA LEU A 337 7.75 19.21 -7.36
C LEU A 337 6.89 17.99 -7.70
N THR A 338 7.10 17.39 -8.88
CA THR A 338 6.34 16.22 -9.33
C THR A 338 6.55 15.03 -8.40
N PHE A 339 7.76 14.80 -7.89
CA PHE A 339 8.05 13.73 -6.94
C PHE A 339 7.25 13.90 -5.64
N VAL A 340 7.23 15.12 -5.07
CA VAL A 340 6.46 15.41 -3.85
C VAL A 340 4.94 15.34 -4.10
N GLN A 341 4.48 15.72 -5.30
CA GLN A 341 3.07 15.57 -5.70
C GLN A 341 2.62 14.11 -5.77
N TYR A 342 3.49 13.17 -6.17
CA TYR A 342 3.17 11.74 -6.12
C TYR A 342 2.97 11.22 -4.70
N GLY A 343 3.54 11.90 -3.70
CA GLY A 343 3.25 11.69 -2.29
C GLY A 343 1.91 12.26 -1.82
N ALA A 344 1.08 12.79 -2.73
CA ALA A 344 -0.19 13.45 -2.44
C ALA A 344 -0.07 14.72 -1.59
N VAL A 345 1.12 15.33 -1.49
CA VAL A 345 1.33 16.60 -0.78
C VAL A 345 0.78 17.76 -1.62
N PRO A 346 -0.15 18.58 -1.10
CA PRO A 346 -0.63 19.77 -1.80
C PRO A 346 0.49 20.79 -1.95
N ILE A 347 0.93 21.04 -3.18
CA ILE A 347 2.15 21.81 -3.47
C ILE A 347 2.05 22.57 -4.79
N SER A 348 2.58 23.79 -4.83
CA SER A 348 2.56 24.65 -6.02
C SER A 348 3.82 25.50 -6.13
N PRO A 349 4.35 25.73 -7.35
CA PRO A 349 5.47 26.63 -7.57
C PRO A 349 5.05 28.10 -7.40
N VAL A 350 6.01 28.92 -6.99
CA VAL A 350 5.96 30.39 -7.11
C VAL A 350 6.89 30.77 -8.24
N ILE A 351 6.35 31.41 -9.27
CA ILE A 351 7.07 31.77 -10.50
C ILE A 351 7.27 33.29 -10.51
N GLU A 352 8.53 33.71 -10.60
CA GLU A 352 8.93 35.11 -10.71
C GLU A 352 9.91 35.22 -11.89
N GLY A 353 9.66 36.14 -12.82
CA GLY A 353 10.53 36.29 -14.00
C GLY A 353 10.63 35.05 -14.91
N GLY A 354 9.64 34.15 -14.86
CA GLY A 354 9.62 32.91 -15.66
C GLY A 354 10.37 31.73 -15.07
N VAL A 355 10.94 31.86 -13.86
CA VAL A 355 11.62 30.77 -13.14
C VAL A 355 10.91 30.47 -11.82
N ILE A 356 11.00 29.21 -11.35
CA ILE A 356 10.47 28.81 -10.05
C ILE A 356 11.45 29.31 -8.97
N THR A 357 11.04 30.30 -8.17
CA THR A 357 11.90 30.85 -7.10
C THR A 357 11.62 30.22 -5.74
N LYS A 358 10.38 29.75 -5.53
CA LYS A 358 9.94 29.14 -4.27
C LYS A 358 8.86 28.10 -4.51
N VAL A 359 8.56 27.36 -3.46
CA VAL A 359 7.48 26.40 -3.43
C VAL A 359 6.58 26.67 -2.23
N ARG A 360 5.26 26.62 -2.45
CA ARG A 360 4.26 26.63 -1.39
C ARG A 360 3.73 25.22 -1.21
N MET A 361 3.72 24.73 0.02
CA MET A 361 3.19 23.41 0.33
C MET A 361 2.38 23.44 1.63
N GLU A 362 1.32 22.65 1.66
CA GLU A 362 0.67 22.33 2.93
C GLU A 362 1.59 21.44 3.77
N HIS A 363 1.69 21.74 5.06
CA HIS A 363 2.66 21.15 5.96
C HIS A 363 2.14 21.10 7.39
N ILE A 364 2.64 20.14 8.15
CA ILE A 364 2.33 19.94 9.56
C ILE A 364 3.62 20.06 10.39
N TRP A 365 3.50 20.69 11.55
CA TRP A 365 4.58 20.83 12.53
C TRP A 365 4.03 20.70 13.95
N VAL A 366 4.91 20.74 14.95
CA VAL A 366 4.55 20.64 16.37
C VAL A 366 4.54 22.02 17.00
N GLU A 367 3.55 22.32 17.84
CA GLU A 367 3.62 23.38 18.83
C GLU A 367 3.79 22.75 20.21
N ALA A 368 4.86 23.09 20.92
CA ALA A 368 5.15 22.58 22.26
C ALA A 368 5.07 23.70 23.31
N ALA A 369 4.49 23.42 24.47
CA ALA A 369 4.44 24.33 25.60
C ALA A 369 5.80 24.33 26.32
N ILE A 370 6.58 25.39 26.13
CA ILE A 370 7.97 25.48 26.60
C ILE A 370 8.14 26.72 27.48
N ASP A 371 8.99 26.60 28.51
CA ASP A 371 9.58 27.73 29.24
C ASP A 371 10.61 28.40 28.32
N PHE A 372 10.13 29.30 27.47
CA PHE A 372 10.91 29.78 26.34
C PHE A 372 11.69 31.05 26.68
N ASN A 373 11.19 31.94 27.54
CA ASN A 373 11.92 33.17 27.87
C ASN A 373 12.55 33.10 29.27
N PRO A 374 13.85 33.43 29.43
CA PRO A 374 14.83 33.82 28.40
C PRO A 374 15.62 32.63 27.83
N SER A 375 15.44 31.42 28.40
CA SER A 375 16.35 30.29 28.21
C SER A 375 16.17 29.54 26.88
N ARG A 376 15.09 29.81 26.16
CA ARG A 376 14.67 29.15 24.91
C ARG A 376 14.58 27.64 25.06
N GLY A 377 14.03 27.18 26.18
CA GLY A 377 13.86 25.77 26.51
C GLY A 377 15.07 25.11 27.16
N ALA A 378 16.23 25.78 27.26
CA ALA A 378 17.42 25.23 27.94
C ALA A 378 17.17 24.95 29.43
N LYS A 379 16.20 25.67 30.02
CA LYS A 379 15.68 25.39 31.35
C LYS A 379 14.15 25.36 31.26
N ASN A 380 13.59 24.15 31.24
CA ASN A 380 12.16 23.95 31.07
C ASN A 380 11.46 23.68 32.42
N ILE A 381 10.92 24.72 33.07
CA ILE A 381 10.21 24.57 34.36
C ILE A 381 8.73 24.91 34.23
N THR A 382 8.41 26.11 33.76
CA THR A 382 7.01 26.56 33.64
C THR A 382 6.80 27.12 32.25
N PRO A 383 5.92 26.52 31.44
CA PRO A 383 5.72 26.97 30.07
C PRO A 383 5.16 28.38 30.02
N ASP A 384 5.74 29.21 29.15
CA ASP A 384 5.30 30.58 28.89
C ASP A 384 4.88 30.79 27.43
N SER A 385 5.19 29.81 26.55
CA SER A 385 5.06 29.94 25.11
C SER A 385 4.69 28.62 24.44
N TRP A 386 3.87 28.69 23.38
CA TRP A 386 3.77 27.63 22.38
C TRP A 386 4.83 27.86 21.31
N VAL A 387 5.83 26.98 21.25
CA VAL A 387 6.96 27.10 20.33
C VAL A 387 6.74 26.19 19.13
N ALA A 388 6.83 26.75 17.92
CA ALA A 388 6.68 26.00 16.68
C ALA A 388 7.99 25.26 16.33
N LEU A 389 7.90 23.93 16.22
CA LEU A 389 8.99 23.00 15.99
C LEU A 389 8.69 22.14 14.77
N ASP A 390 9.47 22.32 13.71
CA ASP A 390 9.45 21.44 12.53
C ASP A 390 10.70 20.57 12.53
N ALA A 391 10.53 19.28 12.84
CA ALA A 391 11.61 18.30 12.82
C ALA A 391 11.77 17.61 11.45
N SER A 392 10.78 17.76 10.56
CA SER A 392 10.78 17.13 9.24
C SER A 392 11.66 17.88 8.23
N PHE A 393 11.73 19.21 8.35
CA PHE A 393 12.59 20.01 7.50
C PHE A 393 14.06 19.88 7.88
N LYS A 394 14.88 19.48 6.91
CA LYS A 394 16.34 19.40 7.03
C LYS A 394 17.01 19.58 5.69
N GLN A 395 18.26 20.04 5.74
CA GLN A 395 19.13 20.16 4.57
C GLN A 395 20.16 19.04 4.60
N TYR A 396 20.63 18.66 3.43
CA TYR A 396 21.56 17.55 3.26
C TYR A 396 22.80 18.00 2.52
N GLU A 397 23.93 17.45 2.95
CA GLU A 397 25.16 17.45 2.20
C GLU A 397 25.12 16.28 1.20
N VAL A 398 25.50 16.54 -0.05
CA VAL A 398 25.65 15.50 -1.07
C VAL A 398 27.04 14.88 -0.89
N LEU A 399 27.08 13.57 -0.73
CA LEU A 399 28.31 12.81 -0.64
C LEU A 399 28.64 12.25 -2.02
N THR A 400 29.82 12.61 -2.54
CA THR A 400 30.35 12.01 -3.76
C THR A 400 30.98 10.67 -3.41
N GLY A 401 30.48 9.60 -4.01
CA GLY A 401 31.06 8.26 -3.85
C GLY A 401 32.41 8.13 -4.55
N LEU A 402 33.10 7.02 -4.29
CA LEU A 402 34.32 6.67 -4.99
C LEU A 402 34.02 6.34 -6.46
N ASP A 403 34.90 6.77 -7.35
CA ASP A 403 34.83 6.44 -8.77
C ASP A 403 35.72 5.20 -9.05
N PRO A 404 35.14 3.99 -9.21
CA PRO A 404 35.91 2.78 -9.39
C PRO A 404 36.74 2.79 -10.68
N ILE A 405 36.31 3.50 -11.73
CA ILE A 405 37.02 3.57 -13.02
C ILE A 405 38.26 4.45 -12.86
N ALA A 406 38.09 5.63 -12.25
CA ALA A 406 39.20 6.54 -11.98
C ALA A 406 40.23 5.90 -11.02
N ILE A 407 39.76 5.19 -10.00
CA ILE A 407 40.62 4.52 -9.01
C ILE A 407 41.38 3.34 -9.63
N SER A 408 40.73 2.54 -10.46
CA SER A 408 41.38 1.38 -11.08
C SER A 408 42.32 1.74 -12.23
N GLY A 409 42.20 2.95 -12.79
CA GLY A 409 42.96 3.40 -13.96
C GLY A 409 42.66 2.58 -15.22
N GLN A 410 41.49 1.95 -15.29
CA GLN A 410 41.14 1.05 -16.38
C GLN A 410 40.60 1.85 -17.57
N ASP A 411 41.06 1.52 -18.78
CA ASP A 411 40.54 2.15 -20.00
C ASP A 411 39.26 1.43 -20.46
N MET A 412 38.12 2.07 -20.17
CA MET A 412 36.81 1.53 -20.54
C MET A 412 36.63 1.44 -22.06
N ASN A 413 37.26 2.31 -22.85
CA ASN A 413 37.17 2.21 -24.30
C ASN A 413 37.92 0.98 -24.81
N GLN A 414 39.09 0.69 -24.24
CA GLN A 414 39.85 -0.50 -24.59
C GLN A 414 39.11 -1.78 -24.21
N ILE A 415 38.56 -1.86 -22.99
CA ILE A 415 37.77 -3.02 -22.54
C ILE A 415 36.56 -3.27 -23.45
N SER A 416 35.88 -2.20 -23.89
CA SER A 416 34.76 -2.32 -24.82
C SER A 416 35.21 -2.85 -26.18
N GLN A 417 36.33 -2.35 -26.70
CA GLN A 417 36.89 -2.78 -27.98
C GLN A 417 37.35 -4.24 -27.92
N ASP A 418 38.06 -4.63 -26.87
CA ASP A 418 38.52 -6.01 -26.67
C ASP A 418 37.32 -6.97 -26.60
N PHE A 419 36.26 -6.57 -25.90
CA PHE A 419 35.04 -7.35 -25.84
C PHE A 419 34.35 -7.44 -27.20
N ILE A 420 34.17 -6.33 -27.93
CA ILE A 420 33.57 -6.35 -29.28
C ILE A 420 34.39 -7.21 -30.25
N ASN A 421 35.72 -7.09 -30.21
CA ASN A 421 36.64 -7.83 -31.08
C ASN A 421 36.73 -9.33 -30.73
N SER A 422 36.24 -9.74 -29.56
CA SER A 422 36.22 -11.16 -29.16
C SER A 422 35.15 -11.98 -29.86
N GLY A 423 34.12 -11.34 -30.44
CA GLY A 423 33.01 -12.01 -31.10
C GLY A 423 32.82 -11.59 -32.55
N THR A 424 31.85 -12.24 -33.20
CA THR A 424 31.46 -11.96 -34.58
C THR A 424 30.06 -11.37 -34.61
N THR A 425 29.87 -10.29 -35.36
CA THR A 425 28.57 -9.68 -35.64
C THR A 425 28.16 -9.95 -37.09
N ASN A 426 26.90 -10.33 -37.30
CA ASN A 426 26.29 -10.38 -38.63
C ASN A 426 25.12 -9.38 -38.67
N GLU A 427 25.42 -8.19 -39.17
CA GLU A 427 24.46 -7.08 -39.24
C GLU A 427 23.34 -7.33 -40.26
N THR A 428 23.59 -8.15 -41.28
CA THR A 428 22.60 -8.45 -42.33
C THR A 428 21.50 -9.37 -41.83
N GLU A 429 21.85 -10.32 -40.96
CA GLU A 429 20.92 -11.32 -40.41
C GLU A 429 20.54 -11.03 -38.95
N GLY A 430 21.12 -10.00 -38.33
CA GLY A 430 20.73 -9.50 -37.01
C GLY A 430 21.14 -10.38 -35.83
N TRP A 431 22.24 -11.14 -35.96
CA TRP A 431 22.74 -12.01 -34.88
C TRP A 431 24.20 -11.71 -34.51
N VAL A 432 24.57 -12.15 -33.30
CA VAL A 432 25.94 -12.06 -32.78
C VAL A 432 26.36 -13.40 -32.15
N GLN A 433 27.64 -13.76 -32.22
CA GLN A 433 28.13 -15.03 -31.69
C GLN A 433 29.60 -14.93 -31.23
N GLY A 434 29.96 -15.68 -30.19
CA GLY A 434 31.37 -15.95 -29.87
C GLY A 434 32.06 -14.94 -28.95
N PHE A 435 31.35 -13.94 -28.41
CA PHE A 435 31.92 -13.01 -27.45
C PHE A 435 32.50 -13.71 -26.20
N ASP A 436 33.65 -13.23 -25.73
CA ASP A 436 34.32 -13.73 -24.54
C ASP A 436 33.90 -12.93 -23.28
N PRO A 437 33.07 -13.51 -22.39
CA PRO A 437 32.67 -12.84 -21.15
C PRO A 437 33.81 -12.72 -20.12
N SER A 438 34.95 -13.40 -20.34
CA SER A 438 36.12 -13.32 -19.46
C SER A 438 36.71 -11.91 -19.40
N ILE A 439 36.60 -11.13 -20.48
CA ILE A 439 37.10 -9.76 -20.60
C ILE A 439 36.41 -8.84 -19.58
N LEU A 440 35.07 -8.89 -19.53
CA LEU A 440 34.28 -8.08 -18.60
C LEU A 440 34.44 -8.54 -17.15
N THR A 441 34.48 -9.85 -16.91
CA THR A 441 34.64 -10.40 -15.56
C THR A 441 36.03 -10.14 -14.99
N ASN A 442 37.09 -10.16 -15.81
CA ASN A 442 38.44 -9.77 -15.41
C ASN A 442 38.54 -8.26 -15.09
N ALA A 443 37.95 -7.40 -15.94
CA ALA A 443 37.90 -5.96 -15.68
C ALA A 443 37.16 -5.64 -14.37
N GLN A 444 36.03 -6.33 -14.12
CA GLN A 444 35.28 -6.22 -12.87
C GLN A 444 36.13 -6.64 -11.65
N ALA A 445 36.80 -7.79 -11.73
CA ALA A 445 37.64 -8.28 -10.64
C ALA A 445 38.81 -7.33 -10.34
N GLN A 446 39.42 -6.74 -11.37
CA GLN A 446 40.50 -5.76 -11.21
C GLN A 446 40.00 -4.46 -10.59
N MET A 447 38.89 -3.91 -11.07
CA MET A 447 38.27 -2.72 -10.47
C MET A 447 37.87 -2.96 -9.00
N GLN A 448 37.32 -4.13 -8.68
CA GLN A 448 36.99 -4.48 -7.30
C GLN A 448 38.23 -4.54 -6.42
N ALA A 449 39.30 -5.19 -6.87
CA ALA A 449 40.55 -5.29 -6.12
C ALA A 449 41.19 -3.90 -5.89
N SER A 450 41.24 -3.05 -6.92
CA SER A 450 41.76 -1.68 -6.81
C SER A 450 40.92 -0.83 -5.84
N LEU A 451 39.60 -0.97 -5.86
CA LEU A 451 38.71 -0.25 -4.95
C LEU A 451 38.86 -0.73 -3.50
N GLU A 452 38.93 -2.04 -3.27
CA GLU A 452 39.17 -2.62 -1.93
C GLU A 452 40.52 -2.17 -1.35
N GLN A 453 41.55 -2.15 -2.19
CA GLN A 453 42.86 -1.63 -1.79
C GLN A 453 42.80 -0.13 -1.49
N HIS A 454 42.17 0.67 -2.36
CA HIS A 454 42.04 2.12 -2.15
C HIS A 454 41.32 2.45 -0.84
N ILE A 455 40.22 1.75 -0.54
CA ILE A 455 39.47 1.89 0.71
C ILE A 455 40.38 1.58 1.91
N THR A 456 41.15 0.49 1.85
CA THR A 456 42.03 0.06 2.96
C THR A 456 43.19 1.01 3.19
N ASP A 457 43.80 1.51 2.11
CA ASP A 457 45.03 2.30 2.18
C ASP A 457 44.77 3.79 2.45
N ASN A 458 43.60 4.31 2.06
CA ASN A 458 43.34 5.77 2.05
C ASN A 458 42.19 6.22 2.97
N LEU A 459 41.30 5.32 3.40
CA LEU A 459 40.16 5.69 4.24
C LEU A 459 40.26 5.09 5.64
N SER A 460 40.08 5.93 6.66
CA SER A 460 40.02 5.50 8.05
C SER A 460 38.56 5.40 8.51
N ASN A 461 38.09 4.17 8.79
CA ASN A 461 36.71 3.86 9.20
C ASN A 461 35.63 4.47 8.28
N PRO A 462 35.67 4.20 6.95
CA PRO A 462 34.71 4.77 6.01
C PRO A 462 33.29 4.28 6.28
N THR A 463 32.33 5.19 6.13
CA THR A 463 30.91 4.89 6.11
C THR A 463 30.48 4.39 4.73
N VAL A 464 29.27 3.83 4.63
CA VAL A 464 28.69 3.46 3.33
C VAL A 464 28.62 4.66 2.39
N GLY A 465 28.26 5.84 2.91
CA GLY A 465 28.15 7.06 2.13
C GLY A 465 29.48 7.58 1.58
N ASP A 466 30.59 7.32 2.26
CA ASP A 466 31.93 7.69 1.77
C ASP A 466 32.34 6.84 0.56
N VAL A 467 31.79 5.63 0.45
CA VAL A 467 32.13 4.67 -0.60
C VAL A 467 31.18 4.80 -1.79
N ILE A 468 29.86 4.73 -1.57
CA ILE A 468 28.86 4.77 -2.66
C ILE A 468 28.30 6.16 -2.94
N GLY A 469 28.65 7.14 -2.12
CA GLY A 469 28.04 8.47 -2.14
C GLY A 469 26.66 8.48 -1.50
N GLY A 470 25.86 9.49 -1.85
CA GLY A 470 24.49 9.65 -1.39
C GLY A 470 24.30 10.99 -0.71
N ARG A 471 23.59 10.99 0.41
CA ARG A 471 23.27 12.21 1.13
C ARG A 471 23.32 12.02 2.63
N ARG A 472 23.77 13.06 3.34
CA ARG A 472 23.83 13.08 4.80
C ARG A 472 23.13 14.32 5.33
N THR A 473 22.30 14.14 6.36
CA THR A 473 21.65 15.27 7.02
C THR A 473 22.69 16.21 7.62
N ILE A 474 22.54 17.50 7.37
CA ILE A 474 23.32 18.53 8.06
C ILE A 474 22.81 18.60 9.50
N ILE A 475 23.64 18.09 10.41
CA ILE A 475 23.36 17.99 11.84
C ILE A 475 23.21 19.40 12.41
N MET A 476 22.16 19.59 13.21
CA MET A 476 21.95 20.81 13.98
C MET A 476 21.79 20.43 15.44
N GLU A 477 22.71 20.86 16.27
CA GLU A 477 22.67 20.59 17.70
C GLU A 477 23.02 21.89 18.42
N TYR A 478 22.02 22.44 19.10
CA TYR A 478 22.13 23.71 19.80
C TYR A 478 21.62 23.51 21.24
N PRO A 479 22.16 24.25 22.22
CA PRO A 479 21.70 24.17 23.61
C PRO A 479 20.32 24.82 23.84
N THR A 480 19.62 25.25 22.78
CA THR A 480 18.32 25.93 22.83
C THR A 480 17.44 25.53 21.65
N LEU A 481 16.12 25.73 21.79
CA LEU A 481 15.16 25.61 20.70
C LEU A 481 15.18 26.82 19.75
N PRO A 482 14.86 26.64 18.46
CA PRO A 482 14.75 27.74 17.52
C PRO A 482 13.59 28.70 17.89
N ALA A 483 13.73 29.98 17.56
CA ALA A 483 12.69 30.99 17.83
C ALA A 483 11.53 30.96 16.82
N SER A 484 11.74 30.30 15.69
CA SER A 484 10.72 30.07 14.65
C SER A 484 11.11 28.84 13.82
N THR A 485 10.16 28.33 13.03
CA THR A 485 10.47 27.37 11.97
C THR A 485 11.46 27.96 10.97
N GLN A 486 12.26 27.10 10.32
CA GLN A 486 13.23 27.55 9.29
C GLN A 486 12.55 28.06 8.02
N ASN A 487 11.41 27.47 7.67
CA ASN A 487 10.57 27.89 6.56
C ASN A 487 9.52 28.89 7.04
N LYS A 488 9.15 29.81 6.16
CA LYS A 488 8.13 30.81 6.44
C LYS A 488 6.76 30.14 6.49
N ILE A 489 6.08 30.24 7.62
CA ILE A 489 4.65 29.90 7.73
C ILE A 489 3.88 31.04 7.06
N LEU A 490 3.28 30.78 5.89
CA LEU A 490 2.43 31.75 5.20
C LEU A 490 1.07 31.88 5.87
N LEU A 491 0.53 30.75 6.31
CA LEU A 491 -0.80 30.66 6.87
C LEU A 491 -0.87 29.46 7.82
N LYS A 492 -1.23 29.70 9.09
CA LYS A 492 -1.63 28.64 10.01
C LYS A 492 -3.14 28.45 9.90
N ALA A 493 -3.58 27.23 9.57
CA ALA A 493 -4.98 26.89 9.42
C ALA A 493 -5.64 26.55 10.75
N SER A 494 -5.00 25.67 11.52
CA SER A 494 -5.52 25.14 12.77
C SER A 494 -4.40 24.50 13.59
N ASP A 495 -4.67 24.30 14.88
CA ASP A 495 -3.90 23.45 15.78
C ASP A 495 -4.84 22.43 16.43
N PHE A 496 -4.34 21.25 16.74
CA PHE A 496 -5.15 20.16 17.25
C PHE A 496 -4.33 19.24 18.16
N ALA A 497 -4.95 18.77 19.25
CA ALA A 497 -4.32 17.84 20.19
C ALA A 497 -4.13 16.43 19.60
N GLU A 498 -5.00 16.04 18.67
CA GLU A 498 -5.00 14.75 17.98
C GLU A 498 -5.21 14.94 16.47
N MET A 499 -4.63 14.04 15.68
CA MET A 499 -4.71 14.06 14.22
C MET A 499 -6.16 14.13 13.73
N GLN A 500 -6.42 14.97 12.74
CA GLN A 500 -7.77 15.16 12.19
C GLN A 500 -8.13 14.04 11.21
N ASP A 501 -9.40 13.64 11.14
CA ASP A 501 -9.87 12.52 10.29
C ASP A 501 -9.51 12.71 8.80
N ILE A 502 -9.57 13.95 8.31
CA ILE A 502 -9.17 14.31 6.93
C ILE A 502 -7.67 14.11 6.65
N MET A 503 -6.85 13.98 7.69
CA MET A 503 -5.40 13.76 7.61
C MET A 503 -5.02 12.30 7.95
N ARG A 504 -6.01 11.43 8.16
CA ARG A 504 -5.82 10.01 8.46
C ARG A 504 -6.18 9.18 7.23
N PRO A 505 -5.19 8.72 6.46
CA PRO A 505 -5.41 7.65 5.50
C PRO A 505 -6.07 6.46 6.20
N LYS A 506 -7.12 5.91 5.58
CA LYS A 506 -7.92 4.82 6.14
C LYS A 506 -7.94 3.62 5.22
N TYR A 507 -7.89 2.45 5.83
CA TYR A 507 -8.20 1.19 5.17
C TYR A 507 -9.65 0.80 5.45
N ARG A 508 -10.37 0.38 4.40
CA ARG A 508 -11.79 0.03 4.49
C ARG A 508 -12.01 -1.42 4.09
N LEU A 509 -12.57 -2.21 5.00
CA LEU A 509 -12.96 -3.60 4.75
C LEU A 509 -14.47 -3.78 4.79
N ALA A 510 -15.05 -4.37 3.75
CA ALA A 510 -16.45 -4.82 3.82
C ALA A 510 -16.73 -6.03 2.94
N PHE A 511 -17.83 -6.73 3.28
CA PHE A 511 -18.29 -7.92 2.56
C PHE A 511 -19.20 -7.63 1.37
N ARG A 512 -19.66 -6.38 1.23
CA ARG A 512 -20.67 -6.02 0.22
C ARG A 512 -20.39 -4.64 -0.35
N LYS A 513 -20.63 -4.54 -1.65
CA LYS A 513 -20.91 -3.29 -2.34
C LYS A 513 -22.41 -3.22 -2.61
N ASP A 514 -22.97 -2.02 -2.65
CA ASP A 514 -24.34 -1.81 -3.10
C ASP A 514 -24.44 -1.89 -4.64
N ILE A 515 -25.60 -1.55 -5.19
CA ILE A 515 -25.83 -1.60 -6.63
C ILE A 515 -25.04 -0.53 -7.43
N LEU A 516 -24.53 0.50 -6.76
CA LEU A 516 -23.72 1.57 -7.33
C LEU A 516 -22.22 1.26 -7.24
N GLY A 517 -21.85 0.21 -6.49
CA GLY A 517 -20.46 -0.16 -6.25
C GLY A 517 -19.89 0.41 -4.96
N ASP A 518 -20.70 1.13 -4.17
CA ASP A 518 -20.27 1.72 -2.91
C ASP A 518 -20.19 0.67 -1.82
N ILE A 519 -19.16 0.76 -0.99
CA ILE A 519 -18.91 -0.20 0.09
C ILE A 519 -19.99 -0.02 1.18
N VAL A 520 -20.65 -1.12 1.56
CA VAL A 520 -21.74 -1.09 2.54
C VAL A 520 -21.20 -1.43 3.93
N ASN A 521 -21.37 -0.51 4.88
CA ASN A 521 -20.96 -0.64 6.29
C ASN A 521 -19.52 -1.15 6.45
N PRO A 522 -18.51 -0.44 5.90
CA PRO A 522 -17.12 -0.85 6.05
C PRO A 522 -16.65 -0.76 7.50
N LEU A 523 -15.78 -1.69 7.89
CA LEU A 523 -14.83 -1.47 8.98
C LEU A 523 -13.78 -0.47 8.47
N GLU A 524 -13.63 0.65 9.16
CA GLU A 524 -12.57 1.63 8.90
C GLU A 524 -11.46 1.48 9.94
N LEU A 525 -10.22 1.42 9.47
CA LEU A 525 -9.02 1.36 10.31
C LEU A 525 -8.05 2.45 9.86
N ASN A 526 -7.48 3.19 10.81
CA ASN A 526 -6.49 4.22 10.49
C ASN A 526 -5.20 3.54 10.05
N PHE A 527 -4.59 4.04 8.97
CA PHE A 527 -3.42 3.38 8.37
C PHE A 527 -2.22 3.35 9.33
N ALA A 528 -2.08 4.37 10.19
CA ALA A 528 -1.06 4.42 11.24
C ALA A 528 -1.13 3.22 12.21
N GLN A 529 -2.32 2.67 12.47
CA GLN A 529 -2.50 1.47 13.30
C GLN A 529 -2.16 0.19 12.53
N LEU A 530 -2.36 0.17 11.21
CA LEU A 530 -2.17 -1.02 10.38
C LEU A 530 -0.73 -1.23 9.94
N ASN A 531 0.04 -0.15 9.85
CA ASN A 531 1.37 -0.21 9.29
C ASN A 531 2.28 -1.10 10.14
N ASN A 532 2.96 -2.05 9.50
CA ASN A 532 3.77 -3.08 10.15
C ASN A 532 3.00 -4.06 11.07
N HIS A 533 1.66 -4.07 11.01
CA HIS A 533 0.80 -5.01 11.73
C HIS A 533 0.13 -6.00 10.79
N LYS A 534 -0.18 -7.18 11.31
CA LYS A 534 -0.89 -8.22 10.56
C LYS A 534 -2.39 -8.07 10.80
N LEU A 535 -3.12 -7.70 9.75
CA LEU A 535 -4.58 -7.69 9.76
C LEU A 535 -5.14 -9.07 9.41
N THR A 536 -5.73 -9.74 10.39
CA THR A 536 -6.33 -11.07 10.23
C THR A 536 -7.86 -10.96 10.23
N LEU A 537 -8.50 -11.32 9.10
CA LEU A 537 -9.94 -11.59 9.07
C LEU A 537 -10.16 -13.09 9.29
N SER A 538 -10.73 -13.42 10.45
CA SER A 538 -11.10 -14.80 10.81
C SER A 538 -12.60 -14.93 11.00
N PHE A 539 -13.07 -16.16 11.13
CA PHE A 539 -14.48 -16.49 11.29
C PHE A 539 -14.62 -17.49 12.42
N LYS A 540 -15.13 -17.06 13.57
CA LYS A 540 -15.43 -17.98 14.66
C LYS A 540 -16.81 -18.61 14.51
N PRO A 541 -17.06 -19.83 14.98
CA PRO A 541 -18.41 -20.38 15.06
C PRO A 541 -19.34 -19.45 15.87
N ALA A 542 -20.59 -19.31 15.41
CA ALA A 542 -21.56 -18.44 16.08
C ALA A 542 -22.12 -19.05 17.39
N THR A 543 -22.11 -20.38 17.49
CA THR A 543 -22.58 -21.15 18.66
C THR A 543 -21.75 -22.42 18.81
N GLU A 544 -21.84 -23.09 19.96
CA GLU A 544 -21.23 -24.41 20.17
C GLU A 544 -21.74 -25.46 19.17
N THR A 545 -23.01 -25.35 18.76
CA THR A 545 -23.57 -26.20 17.69
C THR A 545 -22.87 -25.97 16.34
N ASP A 546 -22.52 -24.72 16.03
CA ASP A 546 -21.78 -24.38 14.81
C ASP A 546 -20.33 -24.89 14.89
N GLU A 547 -19.72 -24.83 16.08
CA GLU A 547 -18.37 -25.31 16.33
C GLU A 547 -18.26 -26.83 16.13
N GLN A 548 -19.17 -27.59 16.73
CA GLN A 548 -19.23 -29.05 16.56
C GLN A 548 -19.44 -29.44 15.09
N ALA A 549 -20.31 -28.72 14.37
CA ALA A 549 -20.56 -28.98 12.95
C ALA A 549 -19.35 -28.62 12.07
N LEU A 550 -18.61 -27.56 12.40
CA LEU A 550 -17.39 -27.16 11.71
C LEU A 550 -16.26 -28.18 11.96
N ALA A 551 -16.06 -28.59 13.21
CA ALA A 551 -15.07 -29.61 13.57
C ALA A 551 -15.34 -30.94 12.83
N ALA A 552 -16.61 -31.31 12.65
CA ALA A 552 -16.98 -32.53 11.93
C ALA A 552 -16.63 -32.52 10.44
N LEU A 553 -16.38 -31.35 9.84
CA LEU A 553 -15.94 -31.20 8.46
C LEU A 553 -14.44 -31.48 8.27
N ILE A 554 -13.65 -31.44 9.34
CA ILE A 554 -12.21 -31.70 9.29
C ILE A 554 -12.01 -33.22 9.15
N PRO A 555 -11.32 -33.71 8.09
CA PRO A 555 -10.99 -35.12 7.97
C PRO A 555 -10.10 -35.58 9.12
N SER A 556 -10.33 -36.79 9.64
CA SER A 556 -9.55 -37.32 10.77
C SER A 556 -8.08 -37.58 10.43
N ASP A 557 -7.77 -37.71 9.14
CA ASP A 557 -6.46 -37.98 8.56
C ASP A 557 -5.79 -36.73 7.95
N ALA A 558 -6.40 -35.55 8.06
CA ALA A 558 -5.84 -34.30 7.52
C ALA A 558 -4.43 -34.03 8.09
N GLN A 559 -3.45 -33.87 7.20
CA GLN A 559 -2.05 -33.57 7.53
C GLN A 559 -1.66 -32.14 7.13
N SER A 560 -2.42 -31.53 6.23
CA SER A 560 -2.13 -30.24 5.62
C SER A 560 -3.39 -29.42 5.36
N ILE A 561 -3.21 -28.15 4.99
CA ILE A 561 -4.32 -27.27 4.62
C ILE A 561 -5.06 -27.73 3.36
N ASP A 562 -4.36 -28.46 2.47
CA ASP A 562 -4.93 -28.98 1.22
C ASP A 562 -5.92 -30.13 1.48
N ASP A 563 -5.83 -30.77 2.65
CA ASP A 563 -6.77 -31.81 3.10
C ASP A 563 -8.09 -31.22 3.63
N LEU A 564 -8.14 -29.89 3.87
CA LEU A 564 -9.33 -29.23 4.38
C LEU A 564 -10.38 -29.03 3.29
N PRO A 565 -11.68 -29.05 3.65
CA PRO A 565 -12.75 -28.78 2.70
C PRO A 565 -12.62 -27.36 2.11
N THR A 566 -12.72 -27.27 0.78
CA THR A 566 -12.63 -26.01 0.04
C THR A 566 -13.89 -25.13 0.16
N SER A 567 -14.95 -25.62 0.82
CA SER A 567 -16.16 -24.83 1.09
C SER A 567 -16.89 -25.28 2.35
N ILE A 568 -17.57 -24.33 2.99
CA ILE A 568 -18.41 -24.57 4.18
C ILE A 568 -19.87 -24.27 3.81
N PRO A 569 -20.84 -25.16 4.08
CA PRO A 569 -22.25 -24.89 3.80
C PRO A 569 -22.81 -23.78 4.71
N ALA A 570 -22.89 -22.56 4.17
CA ALA A 570 -23.26 -21.36 4.93
C ALA A 570 -24.68 -21.39 5.54
N HIS A 571 -25.59 -22.20 5.00
CA HIS A 571 -26.92 -22.42 5.60
C HIS A 571 -26.87 -23.32 6.84
N LEU A 572 -25.84 -24.16 6.94
CA LEU A 572 -25.69 -25.16 7.97
C LEU A 572 -24.90 -24.61 9.16
N ILE A 573 -23.72 -24.06 8.87
CA ILE A 573 -22.74 -23.57 9.85
C ILE A 573 -22.70 -22.05 9.78
N ARG A 574 -23.06 -21.41 10.88
CA ARG A 574 -23.02 -19.96 11.02
C ARG A 574 -21.73 -19.54 11.68
N VAL A 575 -21.10 -18.51 11.12
CA VAL A 575 -19.87 -17.93 11.64
C VAL A 575 -20.03 -16.44 11.90
N ILE A 576 -19.25 -15.92 12.82
CA ILE A 576 -19.14 -14.51 13.14
C ILE A 576 -17.78 -14.03 12.63
N PRO A 577 -17.72 -13.08 11.69
CA PRO A 577 -16.46 -12.51 11.27
C PRO A 577 -15.79 -11.78 12.44
N GLN A 578 -14.49 -11.95 12.56
CA GLN A 578 -13.66 -11.23 13.52
C GLN A 578 -12.46 -10.67 12.80
N VAL A 579 -12.12 -9.43 13.14
CA VAL A 579 -10.91 -8.79 12.67
C VAL A 579 -9.98 -8.65 13.86
N ALA A 580 -8.77 -9.18 13.72
CA ALA A 580 -7.69 -9.02 14.67
C ALA A 580 -6.56 -8.26 14.00
N LEU A 581 -5.87 -7.45 14.80
CA LEU A 581 -4.68 -6.73 14.40
C LEU A 581 -3.56 -7.20 15.33
N ASP A 582 -2.61 -7.94 14.77
CA ASP A 582 -1.50 -8.54 15.50
C ASP A 582 -0.21 -7.74 15.30
#